data_AF-A0A6L9Y9X9-F1
#
_entry.id   AF-A0A6L9Y9X9-F1
#
_cell.length_a   1.000
_cell.length_b   1.000
_cell.length_c   1.000
_cell.angle_alpha   90.00
_cell.angle_beta   90.00
_cell.angle_gamma   90.00
#
_symmetry.space_group_name_H-M   'P 1'
#
loop_
_entity.id
_entity.type
_entity.pdbx_description
1 polymer ?
#
loop_
_entity_poly.entity_id
_entity_poly.type
_entity_poly.pdbx_seq_one_letter_code
_entity_poly.pdbx_strand_id
1 'polypeptide(L)'
;MVIKTENHPNDLAKQILEQESRDRQALALLLDRHLARNDQILVQKTHMGTTEAFIGSVTLEWLAIRVRYASQLPLFQQKFDQQTNNIVRDADTIEALQQRPLDWSRQAALAQYLAARKTHKFPPVLVVLSSGWVDNAQAAQWDKNQRARQSAAEFTSLDKDRTVGLLDVSDHVSIFALDGQHRLMGIQALMELIKIGTLQKYSKGKKPIGSLITVDDLIEEYHISPGYLQSLATEKIGIEFIPAVVQGETREEARRRIRSIFAHVNLMAVRLSKGQLALLNEDDGFSIVARKIAMTHPLLREMENRNPRVNWDSATVSAKSTVLTTLQALKHISELYLGYQFCHWKPCEKGLIPMRPEDEELEMGTKTLTELFDYLASLPSYQKLDHGKETPQLRRFNHERGGGEGNMLFRPVGQIALVQALAILVFNKDFSLKTIFEKLQKYDGSGGFSQIDHPQSPWYGILYDPNRKRVLVSGRELASKVMLYLLGGVTERMERAQLRIAVANARSVGKDQGISFEGKFVKLKEVGLPPQL
;
A
#
# COMPACT_ATOMS: atom_id res chain seq x y z
N MET A 1 -2.97 28.64 -79.14
CA MET A 1 -3.74 27.83 -78.17
C MET A 1 -2.84 27.62 -76.97
N VAL A 2 -2.93 28.51 -75.98
CA VAL A 2 -2.10 28.50 -74.78
C VAL A 2 -2.92 27.82 -73.68
N ILE A 3 -2.50 26.63 -73.26
CA ILE A 3 -3.10 25.92 -72.14
C ILE A 3 -2.64 26.63 -70.87
N LYS A 4 -3.51 27.43 -70.26
CA LYS A 4 -3.35 27.88 -68.88
C LYS A 4 -3.82 26.76 -67.96
N THR A 5 -2.88 26.06 -67.34
CA THR A 5 -3.16 25.22 -66.17
C THR A 5 -3.23 26.13 -64.94
N GLU A 6 -4.44 26.55 -64.58
CA GLU A 6 -4.71 27.11 -63.26
C GLU A 6 -4.69 25.96 -62.24
N ASN A 7 -3.55 25.74 -61.58
CA ASN A 7 -3.48 24.87 -60.41
C ASN A 7 -4.22 25.56 -59.25
N HIS A 8 -5.45 25.12 -58.98
CA HIS A 8 -6.25 25.62 -57.85
C HIS A 8 -5.61 25.19 -56.50
N PRO A 9 -5.51 26.09 -55.50
CA PRO A 9 -4.89 25.80 -54.19
C PRO A 9 -5.50 24.59 -53.46
N ASN A 10 -6.79 24.29 -53.69
CA ASN A 10 -7.48 23.15 -53.12
C ASN A 10 -6.96 21.80 -53.63
N ASP A 11 -6.45 21.75 -54.87
CA ASP A 11 -5.94 20.53 -55.47
C ASP A 11 -4.52 20.22 -54.95
N LEU A 12 -3.73 21.26 -54.70
CA LEU A 12 -2.43 21.13 -54.03
C LEU A 12 -2.58 20.66 -52.58
N ALA A 13 -3.54 21.21 -51.83
CA ALA A 13 -3.79 20.80 -50.44
C ALA A 13 -4.23 19.33 -50.37
N LYS A 14 -5.08 18.89 -51.31
CA LYS A 14 -5.52 17.50 -51.43
C LYS A 14 -4.35 16.56 -51.80
N GLN A 15 -3.49 16.95 -52.74
CA GLN A 15 -2.30 16.19 -53.10
C GLN A 15 -1.31 16.05 -51.94
N ILE A 16 -1.12 17.12 -51.14
CA ILE A 16 -0.29 17.08 -49.93
C ILE A 16 -0.87 16.09 -48.90
N LEU A 17 -2.19 16.12 -48.66
CA LEU A 17 -2.85 15.19 -47.75
C LEU A 17 -2.78 13.73 -48.22
N GLU A 18 -2.94 13.50 -49.53
CA GLU A 18 -2.80 12.16 -50.12
C GLU A 18 -1.36 11.65 -50.02
N GLN A 19 -0.37 12.51 -50.24
CA GLN A 19 1.04 12.17 -50.09
C GLN A 19 1.38 11.85 -48.63
N GLU A 20 0.93 12.68 -47.67
CA GLU A 20 1.11 12.39 -46.25
C GLU A 20 0.46 11.07 -45.84
N SER A 21 -0.73 10.76 -46.38
CA SER A 21 -1.40 9.48 -46.12
C SER A 21 -0.58 8.30 -46.62
N ARG A 22 -0.03 8.39 -47.84
CA ARG A 22 0.85 7.37 -48.43
C ARG A 22 2.14 7.20 -47.63
N ASP A 23 2.77 8.31 -47.23
CA ASP A 23 4.01 8.27 -46.45
C ASP A 23 3.78 7.62 -45.08
N ARG A 24 2.66 7.92 -44.40
CA ARG A 24 2.26 7.27 -43.14
C ARG A 24 1.99 5.78 -43.34
N GLN A 25 1.30 5.38 -44.41
CA GLN A 25 1.05 3.97 -44.72
C GLN A 25 2.35 3.21 -45.01
N ALA A 26 3.26 3.80 -45.79
CA ALA A 26 4.57 3.22 -46.07
C ALA A 26 5.38 3.04 -44.78
N LEU A 27 5.40 4.06 -43.90
CA LEU A 27 6.06 3.97 -42.60
C LEU A 27 5.47 2.87 -41.73
N ALA A 28 4.14 2.76 -41.66
CA ALA A 28 3.46 1.72 -40.88
C ALA A 28 3.84 0.31 -41.35
N LEU A 29 3.78 0.05 -42.67
CA LEU A 29 4.15 -1.24 -43.26
C LEU A 29 5.62 -1.61 -43.00
N LEU A 30 6.52 -0.64 -43.10
CA LEU A 30 7.93 -0.85 -42.80
C LEU A 30 8.15 -1.14 -41.30
N LEU A 31 7.46 -0.40 -40.42
CA LEU A 31 7.58 -0.59 -38.98
C LEU A 31 7.00 -1.94 -38.54
N ASP A 32 5.85 -2.36 -39.07
CA ASP A 32 5.23 -3.66 -38.77
C ASP A 32 6.16 -4.83 -39.08
N ARG A 33 6.93 -4.75 -40.16
CA ARG A 33 7.95 -5.74 -40.52
C ARG A 33 9.03 -5.89 -39.43
N HIS A 34 9.41 -4.79 -38.79
CA HIS A 34 10.39 -4.80 -37.69
C HIS A 34 9.76 -5.20 -36.36
N LEU A 35 8.53 -4.75 -36.08
CA LEU A 35 7.79 -5.06 -34.84
C LEU A 35 7.34 -6.52 -34.75
N ALA A 36 7.18 -7.21 -35.89
CA ALA A 36 6.81 -8.63 -35.93
C ALA A 36 7.96 -9.56 -35.52
N ARG A 37 9.20 -9.05 -35.39
CA ARG A 37 10.35 -9.88 -35.02
C ARG A 37 10.45 -10.02 -33.50
N ASN A 38 10.78 -11.23 -33.04
CA ASN A 38 10.94 -11.52 -31.60
C ASN A 38 12.36 -11.25 -31.07
N ASP A 39 13.31 -10.97 -31.96
CA ASP A 39 14.72 -10.72 -31.65
C ASP A 39 15.05 -9.25 -31.40
N GLN A 40 14.11 -8.35 -31.67
CA GLN A 40 14.31 -6.90 -31.54
C GLN A 40 13.10 -6.22 -30.90
N ILE A 41 13.35 -5.16 -30.13
CA ILE A 41 12.29 -4.33 -29.56
C ILE A 41 12.48 -2.89 -30.03
N LEU A 42 11.39 -2.25 -30.46
CA LEU A 42 11.37 -0.81 -30.69
C LEU A 42 11.48 -0.08 -29.35
N VAL A 43 12.52 0.74 -29.23
CA VAL A 43 12.84 1.50 -28.02
C VAL A 43 13.13 2.96 -28.33
N GLN A 44 12.92 3.80 -27.33
CA GLN A 44 13.49 5.13 -27.27
C GLN A 44 14.75 5.09 -26.40
N LYS A 45 15.86 5.55 -26.94
CA LYS A 45 17.11 5.74 -26.19
C LYS A 45 16.99 6.98 -25.30
N THR A 46 17.32 6.83 -24.03
CA THR A 46 17.29 7.90 -23.03
C THR A 46 18.66 8.07 -22.38
N HIS A 47 18.90 9.27 -21.87
CA HIS A 47 20.12 9.60 -21.13
C HIS A 47 19.75 10.41 -19.89
N MET A 48 20.00 9.84 -18.71
CA MET A 48 19.78 10.52 -17.43
C MET A 48 21.09 10.57 -16.65
N GLY A 49 21.64 11.78 -16.50
CA GLY A 49 23.01 11.94 -15.99
C GLY A 49 24.01 11.28 -16.96
N THR A 50 24.78 10.31 -16.47
CA THR A 50 25.70 9.49 -17.29
C THR A 50 25.12 8.13 -17.66
N THR A 51 23.87 7.84 -17.29
CA THR A 51 23.26 6.53 -17.52
C THR A 51 22.49 6.53 -18.83
N GLU A 52 22.97 5.74 -19.78
CA GLU A 52 22.23 5.35 -20.98
C GLU A 52 21.20 4.27 -20.62
N ALA A 53 19.97 4.45 -21.11
CA ALA A 53 18.91 3.46 -21.00
C ALA A 53 18.07 3.43 -22.28
N PHE A 54 17.24 2.39 -22.40
CA PHE A 54 16.35 2.18 -23.54
C PHE A 54 14.97 1.84 -23.02
N ILE A 55 13.96 2.63 -23.39
CA ILE A 55 12.59 2.45 -22.91
C ILE A 55 11.74 1.87 -24.03
N GLY A 56 11.02 0.79 -23.76
CA GLY A 56 10.11 0.14 -24.70
C GLY A 56 8.89 -0.47 -24.01
N SER A 57 8.17 -1.30 -24.75
CA SER A 57 7.04 -2.07 -24.21
C SER A 57 7.07 -3.50 -24.74
N VAL A 58 6.68 -4.45 -23.90
CA VAL A 58 6.67 -5.89 -24.20
C VAL A 58 5.38 -6.51 -23.70
N THR A 59 4.98 -7.65 -24.27
CA THR A 59 3.83 -8.39 -23.76
C THR A 59 4.15 -9.03 -22.40
N LEU A 60 3.12 -9.28 -21.59
CA LEU A 60 3.27 -9.98 -20.31
C LEU A 60 3.87 -11.38 -20.52
N GLU A 61 3.45 -12.08 -21.57
CA GLU A 61 4.03 -13.38 -21.92
C GLU A 61 5.52 -13.27 -22.27
N TRP A 62 5.90 -12.30 -23.11
CA TRP A 62 7.31 -12.10 -23.47
C TRP A 62 8.14 -11.81 -22.23
N LEU A 63 7.65 -10.93 -21.34
CA LEU A 63 8.35 -10.60 -20.10
C LEU A 63 8.56 -11.84 -19.22
N ALA A 64 7.52 -12.66 -19.05
CA ALA A 64 7.55 -13.87 -18.23
C ALA A 64 8.60 -14.88 -18.71
N ILE A 65 8.74 -15.02 -20.04
CA ILE A 65 9.63 -15.99 -20.69
C ILE A 65 11.07 -15.47 -20.76
N ARG A 66 11.26 -14.21 -21.13
CA ARG A 66 12.59 -13.67 -21.50
C ARG A 66 13.34 -13.04 -20.34
N VAL A 67 12.64 -12.54 -19.32
CA VAL A 67 13.28 -11.83 -18.21
C VAL A 67 13.52 -12.78 -17.03
N ARG A 68 14.76 -12.75 -16.53
CA ARG A 68 15.23 -13.52 -15.38
C ARG A 68 15.31 -12.67 -14.11
N TYR A 69 15.45 -13.32 -12.96
CA TYR A 69 15.62 -12.63 -11.68
C TYR A 69 17.03 -12.02 -11.55
N ALA A 70 17.18 -10.88 -10.86
CA ALA A 70 18.49 -10.25 -10.67
C ALA A 70 19.50 -11.13 -9.92
N SER A 71 19.03 -12.10 -9.14
CA SER A 71 19.88 -13.09 -8.46
C SER A 71 20.65 -13.99 -9.44
N GLN A 72 20.18 -14.10 -10.68
CA GLN A 72 20.80 -14.87 -11.74
C GLN A 72 21.79 -14.04 -12.56
N LEU A 73 21.86 -12.72 -12.36
CA LEU A 73 22.78 -11.84 -13.08
C LEU A 73 24.24 -12.20 -12.73
N PRO A 74 25.06 -12.60 -13.70
CA PRO A 74 26.43 -13.04 -13.44
C PRO A 74 27.33 -12.00 -12.77
N LEU A 75 27.10 -10.70 -13.03
CA LEU A 75 27.81 -9.60 -12.35
C LEU A 75 27.68 -9.63 -10.82
N PHE A 76 26.70 -10.36 -10.29
CA PHE A 76 26.44 -10.48 -8.85
C PHE A 76 26.66 -11.90 -8.29
N GLN A 77 27.03 -12.88 -9.11
CA GLN A 77 27.12 -14.28 -8.66
C GLN A 77 28.37 -14.54 -7.81
N GLN A 78 28.16 -14.99 -6.57
CA GLN A 78 29.13 -15.81 -5.86
C GLN A 78 28.51 -17.08 -5.22
N LYS A 79 27.23 -17.08 -4.76
CA LYS A 79 26.50 -18.30 -4.31
C LYS A 79 24.97 -18.18 -4.51
N PHE A 80 24.35 -19.05 -5.32
CA PHE A 80 22.92 -19.02 -5.68
C PHE A 80 22.18 -20.30 -5.24
N ASP A 81 21.00 -20.16 -4.64
CA ASP A 81 20.09 -21.27 -4.33
C ASP A 81 19.05 -21.45 -5.45
N GLN A 82 19.17 -22.56 -6.18
CA GLN A 82 18.28 -22.91 -7.29
C GLN A 82 16.84 -23.20 -6.85
N GLN A 83 16.60 -23.61 -5.59
CA GLN A 83 15.25 -23.93 -5.13
C GLN A 83 14.45 -22.65 -4.91
N THR A 84 15.05 -21.67 -4.22
CA THR A 84 14.36 -20.44 -3.81
C THR A 84 14.51 -19.27 -4.78
N ASN A 85 15.37 -19.39 -5.81
CA ASN A 85 15.83 -18.30 -6.66
C ASN A 85 16.38 -17.10 -5.86
N ASN A 86 17.00 -17.36 -4.71
CA ASN A 86 17.63 -16.33 -3.88
C ASN A 86 19.14 -16.60 -3.71
N ILE A 87 19.86 -15.57 -3.28
CA ILE A 87 21.29 -15.65 -2.96
C ILE A 87 21.46 -16.24 -1.54
N VAL A 88 22.39 -17.19 -1.37
CA VAL A 88 22.73 -17.79 -0.07
C VAL A 88 23.46 -16.76 0.79
N ARG A 89 23.16 -16.69 2.10
CA ARG A 89 23.74 -15.70 3.02
C ARG A 89 24.83 -16.31 3.91
N ASP A 90 26.08 -15.96 3.65
CA ASP A 90 27.26 -16.23 4.47
C ASP A 90 28.16 -14.99 4.62
N ALA A 91 29.19 -15.07 5.45
CA ALA A 91 30.07 -13.94 5.77
C ALA A 91 30.70 -13.27 4.52
N ASP A 92 30.98 -14.06 3.47
CA ASP A 92 31.55 -13.59 2.20
C ASP A 92 30.49 -12.97 1.28
N THR A 93 29.24 -13.46 1.35
CA THR A 93 28.12 -12.91 0.57
C THR A 93 27.49 -11.69 1.22
N ILE A 94 27.70 -11.36 2.49
CA ILE A 94 27.06 -10.19 3.15
C ILE A 94 27.49 -8.85 2.52
N GLU A 95 28.77 -8.70 2.11
CA GLU A 95 29.21 -7.53 1.34
C GLU A 95 28.65 -7.51 -0.10
N ALA A 96 28.28 -8.68 -0.64
CA ALA A 96 27.69 -8.86 -1.98
C ALA A 96 26.13 -8.87 -1.99
N LEU A 97 25.50 -9.08 -0.84
CA LEU A 97 24.06 -9.24 -0.64
C LEU A 97 23.39 -7.88 -0.48
N GLN A 98 23.13 -7.25 -1.62
CA GLN A 98 22.49 -5.92 -1.65
C GLN A 98 21.23 -5.91 -2.50
N GLN A 99 20.63 -7.08 -2.75
CA GLN A 99 19.32 -7.20 -3.39
C GLN A 99 18.22 -7.50 -2.38
N ARG A 100 17.02 -6.95 -2.63
CA ARG A 100 15.84 -7.31 -1.84
C ARG A 100 15.46 -8.76 -2.16
N PRO A 101 15.43 -9.68 -1.18
CA PRO A 101 15.07 -11.07 -1.45
C PRO A 101 13.65 -11.16 -2.01
N LEU A 102 13.45 -12.14 -2.89
CA LEU A 102 12.11 -12.48 -3.38
C LEU A 102 11.26 -12.93 -2.20
N ASP A 103 10.04 -12.41 -2.15
CA ASP A 103 9.04 -12.77 -1.15
C ASP A 103 7.92 -13.51 -1.86
N TRP A 104 8.04 -14.83 -1.90
CA TRP A 104 7.15 -15.72 -2.64
C TRP A 104 5.71 -15.69 -2.10
N SER A 105 5.50 -15.23 -0.86
CA SER A 105 4.14 -15.04 -0.32
C SER A 105 3.33 -13.99 -1.09
N ARG A 106 3.97 -13.13 -1.89
CA ARG A 106 3.31 -12.12 -2.71
C ARG A 106 2.89 -12.63 -4.09
N GLN A 107 3.36 -13.79 -4.52
CA GLN A 107 3.18 -14.28 -5.89
C GLN A 107 1.69 -14.44 -6.24
N ALA A 108 0.96 -15.21 -5.44
CA ALA A 108 -0.45 -15.47 -5.65
C ALA A 108 -1.28 -14.17 -5.66
N ALA A 109 -1.04 -13.27 -4.71
CA ALA A 109 -1.78 -12.00 -4.64
C ALA A 109 -1.54 -11.09 -5.85
N LEU A 110 -0.31 -11.08 -6.40
CA LEU A 110 0.01 -10.30 -7.59
C LEU A 110 -0.58 -10.89 -8.87
N ALA A 111 -0.59 -12.22 -8.99
CA ALA A 111 -1.25 -12.90 -10.10
C ALA A 111 -2.77 -12.67 -10.08
N GLN A 112 -3.40 -12.84 -8.92
CA GLN A 112 -4.82 -12.56 -8.72
C GLN A 112 -5.16 -11.09 -8.99
N TYR A 113 -4.31 -10.14 -8.58
CA TYR A 113 -4.51 -8.73 -8.90
C TYR A 113 -4.61 -8.49 -10.42
N LEU A 114 -3.72 -9.09 -11.22
CA LEU A 114 -3.78 -8.98 -12.68
C LEU A 114 -5.02 -9.69 -13.25
N ALA A 115 -5.33 -10.89 -12.75
CA ALA A 115 -6.43 -11.70 -13.25
C ALA A 115 -7.81 -11.12 -12.95
N ALA A 116 -8.01 -10.57 -11.74
CA ALA A 116 -9.33 -10.16 -11.25
C ALA A 116 -9.67 -8.69 -11.57
N ARG A 117 -8.68 -7.81 -11.76
CA ARG A 117 -8.92 -6.37 -11.89
C ARG A 117 -8.85 -5.90 -13.32
N LYS A 118 -9.95 -5.36 -13.84
CA LYS A 118 -9.97 -4.75 -15.18
C LYS A 118 -9.08 -3.51 -15.30
N THR A 119 -8.85 -2.79 -14.20
CA THR A 119 -8.04 -1.57 -14.16
C THR A 119 -6.62 -1.81 -13.62
N HIS A 120 -6.12 -3.05 -13.68
CA HIS A 120 -4.80 -3.36 -13.15
C HIS A 120 -3.70 -2.60 -13.93
N LYS A 121 -2.66 -2.16 -13.21
CA LYS A 121 -1.50 -1.52 -13.82
C LYS A 121 -0.25 -1.70 -12.98
N PHE A 122 0.71 -2.46 -13.51
CA PHE A 122 2.05 -2.45 -12.96
C PHE A 122 2.86 -1.27 -13.50
N PRO A 123 3.68 -0.61 -12.67
CA PRO A 123 4.68 0.31 -13.18
C PRO A 123 5.71 -0.44 -14.06
N PRO A 124 6.50 0.27 -14.87
CA PRO A 124 7.53 -0.35 -15.70
C PRO A 124 8.57 -1.16 -14.91
N VAL A 125 9.14 -2.17 -15.55
CA VAL A 125 10.21 -3.01 -14.98
C VAL A 125 11.56 -2.47 -15.46
N LEU A 126 12.49 -2.25 -14.53
CA LEU A 126 13.87 -1.88 -14.85
C LEU A 126 14.71 -3.15 -14.98
N VAL A 127 15.30 -3.38 -16.14
CA VAL A 127 16.06 -4.59 -16.45
C VAL A 127 17.49 -4.28 -16.88
N VAL A 128 18.40 -5.19 -16.56
CA VAL A 128 19.79 -5.18 -17.05
C VAL A 128 19.89 -6.09 -18.26
N LEU A 129 20.39 -5.55 -19.36
CA LEU A 129 20.68 -6.28 -20.59
C LEU A 129 22.16 -6.69 -20.62
N SER A 130 22.43 -7.98 -20.67
CA SER A 130 23.78 -8.56 -20.62
C SER A 130 24.02 -9.48 -21.82
N SER A 131 25.06 -9.16 -22.59
CA SER A 131 25.50 -9.97 -23.72
C SER A 131 26.52 -11.01 -23.26
N GLY A 132 26.56 -12.19 -23.89
CA GLY A 132 27.39 -13.32 -23.44
C GLY A 132 28.90 -13.02 -23.31
N TRP A 133 29.41 -12.00 -23.99
CA TRP A 133 30.80 -11.58 -23.87
C TRP A 133 31.13 -10.87 -22.54
N VAL A 134 30.13 -10.31 -21.84
CA VAL A 134 30.32 -9.50 -20.62
C VAL A 134 31.00 -10.30 -19.51
N ASP A 135 30.68 -11.59 -19.41
CA ASP A 135 31.27 -12.47 -18.38
C ASP A 135 32.50 -13.24 -18.87
N ASN A 136 32.83 -13.14 -20.15
CA ASN A 136 34.05 -13.71 -20.70
C ASN A 136 35.17 -12.67 -20.68
N ALA A 137 36.04 -12.72 -19.66
CA ALA A 137 37.18 -11.80 -19.52
C ALA A 137 38.20 -11.85 -20.67
N GLN A 138 38.14 -12.89 -21.52
CA GLN A 138 38.98 -13.06 -22.71
C GLN A 138 38.27 -12.66 -24.01
N ALA A 139 37.04 -12.12 -23.92
CA ALA A 139 36.30 -11.71 -25.10
C ALA A 139 36.98 -10.50 -25.79
N ALA A 140 36.94 -10.45 -27.12
CA ALA A 140 37.59 -9.40 -27.92
C ALA A 140 37.04 -7.98 -27.67
N GLN A 141 35.86 -7.91 -27.04
CA GLN A 141 35.18 -6.70 -26.59
C GLN A 141 35.87 -6.06 -25.38
N TRP A 142 36.73 -6.79 -24.67
CA TRP A 142 37.58 -6.25 -23.61
C TRP A 142 38.93 -5.80 -24.18
N ASP A 143 39.40 -4.63 -23.77
CA ASP A 143 40.74 -4.16 -24.11
C ASP A 143 41.82 -4.76 -23.19
N LYS A 144 43.09 -4.39 -23.42
CA LYS A 144 44.23 -4.87 -22.63
C LYS A 144 44.15 -4.50 -21.14
N ASN A 145 43.37 -3.46 -20.80
CA ASN A 145 43.16 -2.97 -19.45
C ASN A 145 41.83 -3.45 -18.84
N GLN A 146 41.18 -4.44 -19.45
CA GLN A 146 39.86 -4.95 -19.03
C GLN A 146 38.76 -3.87 -19.04
N ARG A 147 38.87 -2.90 -19.95
CA ARG A 147 37.81 -1.92 -20.24
C ARG A 147 37.03 -2.34 -21.49
N ALA A 148 35.73 -2.15 -21.44
CA ALA A 148 34.83 -2.50 -22.53
C ALA A 148 35.04 -1.57 -23.73
N ARG A 149 35.24 -2.15 -24.91
CA ARG A 149 35.36 -1.42 -26.18
C ARG A 149 34.02 -0.96 -26.73
N GLN A 150 32.92 -1.57 -26.27
CA GLN A 150 31.57 -1.30 -26.71
C GLN A 150 30.54 -1.53 -25.58
N SER A 151 29.32 -1.05 -25.77
CA SER A 151 28.20 -1.29 -24.86
C SER A 151 27.73 -2.74 -24.97
N ALA A 152 27.17 -3.28 -23.89
CA ALA A 152 26.49 -4.57 -23.89
C ALA A 152 25.17 -4.53 -24.69
N ALA A 153 24.59 -3.35 -24.88
CA ALA A 153 23.39 -3.13 -25.66
C ALA A 153 23.72 -2.86 -27.13
N GLU A 154 23.13 -3.65 -28.03
CA GLU A 154 23.21 -3.45 -29.48
C GLU A 154 21.96 -2.70 -29.97
N PHE A 155 22.14 -1.43 -30.36
CA PHE A 155 21.07 -0.53 -30.76
C PHE A 155 21.22 -0.08 -32.21
N THR A 156 20.18 -0.29 -33.01
CA THR A 156 20.10 0.14 -34.41
C THR A 156 19.17 1.35 -34.54
N SER A 157 19.73 2.50 -34.89
CA SER A 157 18.97 3.76 -35.06
C SER A 157 17.99 3.69 -36.22
N LEU A 158 16.78 4.21 -36.02
CA LEU A 158 15.77 4.43 -37.06
C LEU A 158 15.58 5.92 -37.38
N ASP A 159 16.14 6.81 -36.58
CA ASP A 159 16.14 8.26 -36.79
C ASP A 159 17.55 8.81 -37.00
N LYS A 160 17.64 10.06 -37.46
CA LYS A 160 18.94 10.75 -37.66
C LYS A 160 19.62 11.09 -36.34
N ASP A 161 18.83 11.39 -35.31
CA ASP A 161 19.32 11.85 -34.01
C ASP A 161 19.67 10.70 -33.06
N ARG A 162 19.48 9.44 -33.49
CA ARG A 162 19.77 8.22 -32.73
C ARG A 162 19.01 8.12 -31.41
N THR A 163 17.78 8.63 -31.42
CA THR A 163 16.88 8.65 -30.27
C THR A 163 15.86 7.51 -30.30
N VAL A 164 15.51 6.99 -31.47
CA VAL A 164 14.51 5.94 -31.64
C VAL A 164 15.10 4.84 -32.50
N GLY A 165 14.95 3.59 -32.09
CA GLY A 165 15.53 2.49 -32.82
C GLY A 165 15.15 1.11 -32.29
N LEU A 166 15.86 0.11 -32.79
CA LEU A 166 15.66 -1.30 -32.47
C LEU A 166 16.78 -1.76 -31.56
N LEU A 167 16.41 -2.29 -30.39
CA LEU A 167 17.34 -2.92 -29.44
C LEU A 167 17.35 -4.42 -29.66
N ASP A 168 18.54 -5.01 -29.81
CA ASP A 168 18.67 -6.47 -29.90
C ASP A 168 18.37 -7.13 -28.54
N VAL A 169 17.45 -8.09 -28.57
CA VAL A 169 17.01 -8.89 -27.41
C VAL A 169 16.92 -10.37 -27.75
N SER A 170 17.64 -10.76 -28.79
CA SER A 170 17.72 -12.12 -29.31
C SER A 170 18.28 -13.11 -28.26
N ASP A 171 18.28 -14.40 -28.56
CA ASP A 171 18.57 -15.44 -27.56
C ASP A 171 19.97 -15.42 -26.95
N HIS A 172 20.92 -14.74 -27.58
CA HIS A 172 22.28 -14.57 -27.03
C HIS A 172 22.38 -13.43 -26.00
N VAL A 173 21.32 -12.63 -25.86
CA VAL A 173 21.18 -11.56 -24.88
C VAL A 173 20.39 -12.06 -23.68
N SER A 174 20.98 -11.94 -22.49
CA SER A 174 20.34 -12.26 -21.21
C SER A 174 19.80 -11.01 -20.54
N ILE A 175 18.57 -11.07 -20.05
CA ILE A 175 17.85 -9.91 -19.49
C ILE A 175 17.44 -10.23 -18.05
N PHE A 176 17.74 -9.33 -17.11
CA PHE A 176 17.53 -9.55 -15.68
C PHE A 176 16.77 -8.39 -15.03
N ALA A 177 15.68 -8.67 -14.34
CA ALA A 177 14.89 -7.65 -13.63
C ALA A 177 15.64 -7.11 -12.41
N LEU A 178 16.17 -5.89 -12.51
CA LEU A 178 16.86 -5.21 -11.43
C LEU A 178 15.88 -4.66 -10.40
N ASP A 179 14.88 -3.89 -10.86
CA ASP A 179 13.72 -3.50 -10.07
C ASP A 179 12.43 -4.05 -10.68
N GLY A 180 11.48 -4.44 -9.83
CA GLY A 180 10.24 -5.09 -10.24
C GLY A 180 10.26 -6.62 -10.26
N GLN A 181 11.22 -7.25 -9.58
CA GLN A 181 11.30 -8.73 -9.47
C GLN A 181 10.01 -9.38 -8.92
N HIS A 182 9.32 -8.77 -7.95
CA HIS A 182 8.02 -9.28 -7.49
C HIS A 182 6.93 -9.17 -8.57
N ARG A 183 6.97 -8.14 -9.42
CA ARG A 183 6.03 -7.98 -10.54
C ARG A 183 6.29 -9.05 -11.60
N LEU A 184 7.55 -9.29 -11.96
CA LEU A 184 7.93 -10.42 -12.82
C LEU A 184 7.42 -11.75 -12.27
N MET A 185 7.63 -12.00 -10.96
CA MET A 185 7.14 -13.21 -10.29
C MET A 185 5.61 -13.35 -10.36
N GLY A 186 4.86 -12.25 -10.18
CA GLY A 186 3.41 -12.23 -10.33
C GLY A 186 2.94 -12.47 -11.77
N ILE A 187 3.62 -11.90 -12.76
CA ILE A 187 3.34 -12.12 -14.18
C ILE A 187 3.65 -13.57 -14.58
N GLN A 188 4.77 -14.13 -14.11
CA GLN A 188 5.09 -15.55 -14.34
C GLN A 188 4.02 -16.48 -13.74
N ALA A 189 3.54 -16.18 -12.54
CA ALA A 189 2.43 -16.91 -11.93
C ALA A 189 1.11 -16.76 -12.69
N LEU A 190 0.83 -15.58 -13.25
CA LEU A 190 -0.32 -15.39 -14.13
C LEU A 190 -0.20 -16.26 -15.38
N MET A 191 0.97 -16.33 -16.00
CA MET A 191 1.19 -17.19 -17.18
C MET A 191 1.07 -18.67 -16.83
N GLU A 192 1.55 -19.09 -15.64
CA GLU A 192 1.36 -20.45 -15.11
C GLU A 192 -0.14 -20.77 -14.96
N LEU A 193 -0.90 -19.84 -14.36
CA LEU A 193 -2.34 -19.97 -14.20
C LEU A 193 -3.08 -20.06 -15.55
N ILE A 194 -2.72 -19.23 -16.53
CA ILE A 194 -3.32 -19.27 -17.88
C ILE A 194 -3.02 -20.59 -18.61
N LYS A 195 -1.80 -21.13 -18.45
CA LYS A 195 -1.35 -22.32 -19.19
C LYS A 195 -1.79 -23.63 -18.54
N ILE A 196 -1.74 -23.70 -17.22
CA ILE A 196 -1.97 -24.93 -16.43
C ILE A 196 -3.39 -24.96 -15.86
N GLY A 197 -4.02 -23.80 -15.67
CA GLY A 197 -5.34 -23.68 -15.03
C GLY A 197 -5.30 -23.64 -13.50
N THR A 198 -4.11 -23.80 -12.91
CA THR A 198 -3.93 -23.81 -11.45
C THR A 198 -2.68 -23.04 -11.02
N LEU A 199 -2.69 -22.49 -9.80
CA LEU A 199 -1.57 -21.78 -9.21
C LEU A 199 -1.33 -22.19 -7.75
N GLN A 200 -0.09 -22.58 -7.42
CA GLN A 200 0.34 -22.91 -6.06
C GLN A 200 0.62 -21.65 -5.24
N LYS A 201 0.02 -21.57 -4.04
CA LYS A 201 0.36 -20.55 -3.04
C LYS A 201 1.64 -20.94 -2.29
N TYR A 202 2.47 -19.96 -1.96
CA TYR A 202 3.76 -20.18 -1.30
C TYR A 202 3.94 -19.35 -0.05
N SER A 203 4.77 -19.85 0.87
CA SER A 203 5.36 -19.10 1.96
C SER A 203 6.41 -18.10 1.46
N LYS A 204 6.86 -17.19 2.33
CA LYS A 204 7.98 -16.27 2.02
C LYS A 204 9.23 -17.01 1.50
N GLY A 205 9.49 -18.21 1.99
CA GLY A 205 10.62 -19.06 1.59
C GLY A 205 10.30 -20.06 0.48
N LYS A 206 9.24 -19.83 -0.32
CA LYS A 206 8.81 -20.70 -1.43
C LYS A 206 8.42 -22.13 -1.02
N LYS A 207 7.89 -22.30 0.20
CA LYS A 207 7.27 -23.58 0.60
C LYS A 207 5.79 -23.58 0.20
N PRO A 208 5.25 -24.62 -0.44
CA PRO A 208 3.82 -24.72 -0.74
C PRO A 208 2.98 -24.54 0.54
N ILE A 209 1.93 -23.72 0.47
CA ILE A 209 0.98 -23.49 1.58
C ILE A 209 -0.43 -23.48 1.00
N GLY A 210 -1.40 -24.06 1.72
CA GLY A 210 -2.82 -23.92 1.42
C GLY A 210 -3.26 -24.63 0.14
N SER A 211 -4.51 -24.38 -0.27
CA SER A 211 -5.07 -24.91 -1.51
C SER A 211 -4.50 -24.19 -2.75
N LEU A 212 -4.51 -24.92 -3.86
CA LEU A 212 -4.29 -24.36 -5.19
C LEU A 212 -5.39 -23.33 -5.50
N ILE A 213 -5.04 -22.30 -6.26
CA ILE A 213 -6.01 -21.40 -6.89
C ILE A 213 -6.29 -21.96 -8.27
N THR A 214 -7.55 -22.20 -8.61
CA THR A 214 -7.94 -22.61 -9.96
C THR A 214 -8.51 -21.45 -10.76
N VAL A 215 -8.49 -21.57 -12.09
CA VAL A 215 -9.15 -20.61 -12.97
C VAL A 215 -10.66 -20.56 -12.70
N ASP A 216 -11.28 -21.70 -12.41
CA ASP A 216 -12.71 -21.79 -12.10
C ASP A 216 -13.05 -21.02 -10.82
N ASP A 217 -12.24 -21.14 -9.76
CA ASP A 217 -12.41 -20.36 -8.52
C ASP A 217 -12.41 -18.84 -8.82
N LEU A 218 -11.50 -18.39 -9.69
CA LEU A 218 -11.39 -16.97 -10.03
C LEU A 218 -12.54 -16.49 -10.92
N ILE A 219 -13.02 -17.33 -11.83
CA ILE A 219 -14.19 -17.04 -12.67
C ILE A 219 -15.43 -16.87 -11.79
N GLU A 220 -15.65 -17.77 -10.84
CA GLU A 220 -16.78 -17.69 -9.91
C GLU A 220 -16.67 -16.50 -8.96
N GLU A 221 -15.50 -16.28 -8.35
CA GLU A 221 -15.32 -15.21 -7.36
C GLU A 221 -15.36 -13.81 -7.99
N TYR A 222 -14.69 -13.63 -9.14
CA TYR A 222 -14.50 -12.31 -9.76
C TYR A 222 -15.34 -12.07 -11.01
N HIS A 223 -16.20 -13.03 -11.41
CA HIS A 223 -17.08 -12.92 -12.57
C HIS A 223 -16.31 -12.59 -13.87
N ILE A 224 -15.12 -13.16 -14.02
CA ILE A 224 -14.25 -12.95 -15.18
C ILE A 224 -14.56 -13.94 -16.30
N SER A 225 -14.45 -13.51 -17.56
CA SER A 225 -14.62 -14.43 -18.69
C SER A 225 -13.31 -15.18 -19.02
N PRO A 226 -13.36 -16.45 -19.47
CA PRO A 226 -12.16 -17.18 -19.89
C PRO A 226 -11.38 -16.48 -21.01
N GLY A 227 -12.09 -15.86 -21.96
CA GLY A 227 -11.48 -15.10 -23.06
C GLY A 227 -10.71 -13.86 -22.57
N TYR A 228 -11.19 -13.21 -21.52
CA TYR A 228 -10.46 -12.12 -20.88
C TYR A 228 -9.15 -12.61 -20.27
N LEU A 229 -9.16 -13.72 -19.54
CA LEU A 229 -7.95 -14.26 -18.90
C LEU A 229 -6.86 -14.63 -19.93
N GLN A 230 -7.25 -15.23 -21.05
CA GLN A 230 -6.36 -15.50 -22.19
C GLN A 230 -5.76 -14.21 -22.78
N SER A 231 -6.55 -13.13 -22.88
CA SER A 231 -6.10 -11.86 -23.45
C SER A 231 -4.98 -11.19 -22.64
N LEU A 232 -4.89 -11.47 -21.32
CA LEU A 232 -3.86 -10.90 -20.44
C LEU A 232 -2.44 -11.22 -20.89
N ALA A 233 -2.20 -12.38 -21.53
CA ALA A 233 -0.89 -12.74 -22.05
C ALA A 233 -0.36 -11.71 -23.08
N THR A 234 -1.28 -11.08 -23.82
CA THR A 234 -0.98 -10.13 -24.90
C THR A 234 -0.91 -8.67 -24.43
N GLU A 235 -1.34 -8.38 -23.20
CA GLU A 235 -1.25 -7.04 -22.63
C GLU A 235 0.21 -6.59 -22.51
N LYS A 236 0.43 -5.28 -22.62
CA LYS A 236 1.77 -4.71 -22.65
C LYS A 236 2.14 -3.99 -21.36
N ILE A 237 3.38 -4.21 -20.92
CA ILE A 237 4.02 -3.50 -19.82
C ILE A 237 5.21 -2.69 -20.33
N GLY A 238 5.45 -1.53 -19.72
CA GLY A 238 6.65 -0.74 -19.97
C GLY A 238 7.89 -1.46 -19.41
N ILE A 239 8.99 -1.35 -20.13
CA ILE A 239 10.28 -1.93 -19.73
C ILE A 239 11.39 -0.94 -20.05
N GLU A 240 12.32 -0.78 -19.11
CA GLU A 240 13.49 0.06 -19.25
C GLU A 240 14.75 -0.81 -19.16
N PHE A 241 15.54 -0.83 -20.23
CA PHE A 241 16.77 -1.60 -20.32
C PHE A 241 17.97 -0.70 -20.02
N ILE A 242 18.82 -1.16 -19.11
CA ILE A 242 20.17 -0.58 -18.91
C ILE A 242 21.24 -1.59 -19.34
N PRO A 243 22.31 -1.16 -20.03
CA PRO A 243 23.40 -2.06 -20.39
C PRO A 243 24.13 -2.57 -19.15
N ALA A 244 24.42 -3.88 -19.13
CA ALA A 244 25.23 -4.51 -18.09
C ALA A 244 26.62 -3.88 -18.00
N VAL A 245 27.17 -3.45 -19.13
CA VAL A 245 28.44 -2.73 -19.26
C VAL A 245 28.27 -1.69 -20.36
N VAL A 246 28.78 -0.48 -20.16
CA VAL A 246 28.89 0.53 -21.22
C VAL A 246 30.34 0.68 -21.69
N GLN A 247 30.52 1.26 -22.88
CA GLN A 247 31.85 1.50 -23.44
C GLN A 247 32.73 2.29 -22.45
N GLY A 248 33.96 1.82 -22.26
CA GLY A 248 34.96 2.41 -21.36
C GLY A 248 34.94 1.86 -19.94
N GLU A 249 33.89 1.17 -19.49
CA GLU A 249 33.82 0.62 -18.13
C GLU A 249 34.66 -0.64 -17.97
N THR A 250 35.25 -0.81 -16.78
CA THR A 250 35.65 -2.13 -16.28
C THR A 250 34.46 -2.88 -15.71
N ARG A 251 34.58 -4.21 -15.55
CA ARG A 251 33.54 -5.03 -14.92
C ARG A 251 33.16 -4.56 -13.51
N GLU A 252 34.14 -4.11 -12.72
CA GLU A 252 33.89 -3.60 -11.37
C GLU A 252 33.19 -2.23 -11.36
N GLU A 253 33.55 -1.33 -12.28
CA GLU A 253 32.87 -0.04 -12.47
C GLU A 253 31.39 -0.27 -12.84
N ALA A 254 31.13 -1.17 -13.81
CA ALA A 254 29.79 -1.54 -14.23
C ALA A 254 28.97 -2.16 -13.08
N ARG A 255 29.57 -3.08 -12.31
CA ARG A 255 28.96 -3.68 -11.12
C ARG A 255 28.59 -2.61 -10.07
N ARG A 256 29.40 -1.57 -9.89
CA ARG A 256 29.11 -0.45 -8.97
C ARG A 256 27.98 0.43 -9.50
N ARG A 257 27.98 0.75 -10.80
CA ARG A 257 26.93 1.57 -11.45
C ARG A 257 25.55 0.93 -11.30
N ILE A 258 25.41 -0.35 -11.67
CA ILE A 258 24.12 -1.06 -11.59
C ILE A 258 23.61 -1.13 -10.14
N ARG A 259 24.51 -1.37 -9.18
CA ARG A 259 24.15 -1.35 -7.74
C ARG A 259 23.67 0.02 -7.28
N SER A 260 24.38 1.08 -7.67
CA SER A 260 24.02 2.46 -7.34
C SER A 260 22.63 2.81 -7.90
N ILE A 261 22.37 2.47 -9.17
CA ILE A 261 21.06 2.65 -9.81
C ILE A 261 19.96 1.94 -9.01
N PHE A 262 20.16 0.66 -8.67
CA PHE A 262 19.19 -0.10 -7.88
C PHE A 262 18.89 0.54 -6.52
N ALA A 263 19.93 0.97 -5.80
CA ALA A 263 19.78 1.63 -4.51
C ALA A 263 19.02 2.96 -4.64
N HIS A 264 19.42 3.80 -5.60
CA HIS A 264 18.83 5.13 -5.81
C HIS A 264 17.36 5.04 -6.23
N VAL A 265 17.00 4.16 -7.17
CA VAL A 265 15.59 3.97 -7.59
C VAL A 265 14.70 3.62 -6.39
N ASN A 266 15.18 2.78 -5.47
CA ASN A 266 14.43 2.41 -4.27
C ASN A 266 14.38 3.54 -3.22
N LEU A 267 15.46 4.30 -3.04
CA LEU A 267 15.51 5.41 -2.09
C LEU A 267 14.64 6.59 -2.51
N MET A 268 14.52 6.83 -3.82
CA MET A 268 13.70 7.92 -4.36
C MET A 268 12.19 7.58 -4.37
N ALA A 269 11.82 6.30 -4.26
CA ALA A 269 10.43 5.87 -4.21
C ALA A 269 9.82 6.10 -2.82
N VAL A 270 9.03 7.17 -2.66
CA VAL A 270 8.29 7.44 -1.43
C VAL A 270 6.98 6.65 -1.41
N ARG A 271 6.77 5.85 -0.35
CA ARG A 271 5.49 5.17 -0.15
C ARG A 271 4.46 6.16 0.37
N LEU A 272 3.25 6.10 -0.19
CA LEU A 272 2.10 6.82 0.33
C LEU A 272 1.84 6.43 1.80
N SER A 273 1.54 7.43 2.62
CA SER A 273 1.13 7.22 4.01
C SER A 273 -0.21 6.47 4.06
N LYS A 274 -0.56 5.87 5.21
CA LYS A 274 -1.87 5.25 5.39
C LYS A 274 -3.03 6.25 5.25
N GLY A 275 -2.82 7.51 5.62
CA GLY A 275 -3.80 8.59 5.43
C GLY A 275 -3.99 8.92 3.96
N GLN A 276 -2.89 9.07 3.21
CA GLN A 276 -2.93 9.31 1.76
C GLN A 276 -3.55 8.14 0.99
N LEU A 277 -3.27 6.90 1.39
CA LEU A 277 -3.94 5.73 0.83
C LEU A 277 -5.44 5.76 1.13
N ALA A 278 -5.85 6.06 2.37
CA ALA A 278 -7.27 6.22 2.69
C ALA A 278 -7.91 7.39 1.93
N LEU A 279 -7.14 8.40 1.51
CA LEU A 279 -7.62 9.54 0.72
C LEU A 279 -7.85 9.17 -0.75
N LEU A 280 -6.96 8.38 -1.35
CA LEU A 280 -6.93 8.10 -2.79
C LEU A 280 -7.59 6.77 -3.19
N ASN A 281 -7.79 5.85 -2.23
CA ASN A 281 -8.25 4.50 -2.53
C ASN A 281 -9.75 4.49 -2.85
N GLU A 282 -10.08 4.16 -4.09
CA GLU A 282 -11.44 4.01 -4.62
C GLU A 282 -11.93 2.55 -4.67
N ASP A 283 -11.16 1.61 -4.14
CA ASP A 283 -11.53 0.19 -4.06
C ASP A 283 -11.92 -0.25 -2.65
N ASP A 284 -11.41 0.43 -1.61
CA ASP A 284 -11.68 0.10 -0.23
C ASP A 284 -12.94 0.81 0.30
N GLY A 285 -14.04 0.06 0.40
CA GLY A 285 -15.33 0.55 0.89
C GLY A 285 -15.24 1.32 2.21
N PHE A 286 -14.45 0.84 3.17
CA PHE A 286 -14.30 1.52 4.46
C PHE A 286 -13.59 2.86 4.32
N SER A 287 -12.61 2.96 3.41
CA SER A 287 -11.93 4.22 3.09
C SER A 287 -12.88 5.20 2.39
N ILE A 288 -13.67 4.74 1.44
CA ILE A 288 -14.66 5.55 0.71
C ILE A 288 -15.68 6.15 1.70
N VAL A 289 -16.29 5.30 2.54
CA VAL A 289 -17.27 5.76 3.53
C VAL A 289 -16.63 6.70 4.56
N ALA A 290 -15.43 6.40 5.04
CA ALA A 290 -14.71 7.27 5.98
C ALA A 290 -14.41 8.66 5.39
N ARG A 291 -14.01 8.74 4.12
CA ARG A 291 -13.85 10.03 3.42
C ARG A 291 -15.16 10.78 3.32
N LYS A 292 -16.24 10.10 2.90
CA LYS A 292 -17.56 10.71 2.76
C LYS A 292 -18.03 11.30 4.08
N ILE A 293 -17.90 10.57 5.20
CA ILE A 293 -18.22 11.08 6.54
C ILE A 293 -17.34 12.27 6.94
N ALA A 294 -16.03 12.20 6.67
CA ALA A 294 -15.11 13.31 6.95
C ALA A 294 -15.52 14.61 6.24
N MET A 295 -16.05 14.52 5.02
CA MET A 295 -16.43 15.68 4.19
C MET A 295 -17.86 16.17 4.43
N THR A 296 -18.77 15.30 4.86
CA THR A 296 -20.22 15.62 4.90
C THR A 296 -20.75 15.83 6.31
N HIS A 297 -20.23 15.12 7.31
CA HIS A 297 -20.81 15.12 8.65
C HIS A 297 -20.51 16.43 9.41
N PRO A 298 -21.50 17.11 10.03
CA PRO A 298 -21.32 18.40 10.71
C PRO A 298 -20.24 18.40 11.81
N LEU A 299 -20.01 17.28 12.49
CA LEU A 299 -18.93 17.16 13.48
C LEU A 299 -17.53 17.33 12.86
N LEU A 300 -17.34 16.95 11.59
CA LEU A 300 -16.02 16.78 10.97
C LEU A 300 -15.76 17.72 9.79
N ARG A 301 -16.76 17.96 8.94
CA ARG A 301 -16.63 18.69 7.67
C ARG A 301 -15.95 20.05 7.83
N GLU A 302 -15.25 20.52 6.81
CA GLU A 302 -14.72 21.88 6.85
C GLU A 302 -15.87 22.91 6.85
N MET A 303 -15.71 23.98 7.62
CA MET A 303 -16.65 25.11 7.67
C MET A 303 -15.84 26.40 7.77
N GLU A 304 -16.28 27.45 7.09
CA GLU A 304 -15.52 28.72 6.96
C GLU A 304 -15.14 29.34 8.31
N ASN A 305 -16.00 29.19 9.32
CA ASN A 305 -15.82 29.81 10.63
C ASN A 305 -15.17 28.90 11.69
N ARG A 306 -14.48 27.80 11.29
CA ARG A 306 -13.80 26.93 12.25
C ARG A 306 -12.51 26.31 11.72
N ASN A 307 -11.61 26.01 12.64
CA ASN A 307 -10.39 25.28 12.33
C ASN A 307 -10.69 23.85 11.80
N PRO A 308 -9.85 23.29 10.90
CA PRO A 308 -10.03 21.94 10.38
C PRO A 308 -10.07 20.89 11.50
N ARG A 309 -11.01 19.94 11.41
CA ARG A 309 -11.21 18.88 12.42
C ARG A 309 -10.63 17.52 12.00
N VAL A 310 -10.15 17.37 10.75
CA VAL A 310 -9.57 16.12 10.24
C VAL A 310 -8.17 16.37 9.70
N ASN A 311 -7.20 15.53 10.08
CA ASN A 311 -5.90 15.47 9.42
C ASN A 311 -5.93 14.39 8.33
N TRP A 312 -5.65 14.78 7.09
CA TRP A 312 -5.70 13.93 5.91
C TRP A 312 -4.44 13.09 5.71
N ASP A 313 -3.27 13.61 6.11
CA ASP A 313 -1.96 13.03 5.75
C ASP A 313 -1.33 12.17 6.85
N SER A 314 -1.38 12.65 8.09
CA SER A 314 -0.66 12.03 9.21
C SER A 314 -1.54 11.09 10.03
N ALA A 315 -0.92 10.01 10.50
CA ALA A 315 -1.53 9.06 11.44
C ALA A 315 -1.70 9.64 12.85
N THR A 316 -0.96 10.70 13.18
CA THR A 316 -0.82 11.20 14.55
C THR A 316 -1.30 12.63 14.68
N VAL A 317 -1.87 12.94 15.84
CA VAL A 317 -2.33 14.28 16.18
C VAL A 317 -1.50 14.84 17.33
N SER A 318 -0.91 16.01 17.15
CA SER A 318 -0.11 16.68 18.18
C SER A 318 -1.00 17.35 19.23
N ALA A 319 -0.45 17.60 20.43
CA ALA A 319 -1.17 18.24 21.54
C ALA A 319 -1.65 19.67 21.23
N LYS A 320 -1.02 20.35 20.26
CA LYS A 320 -1.39 21.72 19.84
C LYS A 320 -2.32 21.77 18.64
N SER A 321 -2.54 20.64 17.96
CA SER A 321 -3.32 20.61 16.73
C SER A 321 -4.80 20.82 16.99
N THR A 322 -5.44 21.61 16.13
CA THR A 322 -6.88 21.89 16.16
C THR A 322 -7.72 20.74 15.60
N VAL A 323 -7.12 19.81 14.86
CA VAL A 323 -7.82 18.64 14.32
C VAL A 323 -8.33 17.74 15.43
N LEU A 324 -9.54 17.22 15.30
CA LEU A 324 -10.16 16.27 16.22
C LEU A 324 -9.63 14.84 16.02
N THR A 325 -9.45 14.45 14.76
CA THR A 325 -9.06 13.08 14.38
C THR A 325 -8.25 13.06 13.08
N THR A 326 -7.94 11.87 12.58
CA THR A 326 -7.24 11.66 11.30
C THR A 326 -8.10 10.81 10.36
N LEU A 327 -7.93 10.95 9.05
CA LEU A 327 -8.64 10.10 8.08
C LEU A 327 -8.31 8.62 8.30
N GLN A 328 -7.07 8.30 8.69
CA GLN A 328 -6.68 6.93 9.04
C GLN A 328 -7.50 6.39 10.23
N ALA A 329 -7.78 7.21 11.23
CA ALA A 329 -8.59 6.81 12.38
C ALA A 329 -10.07 6.63 11.99
N LEU A 330 -10.60 7.52 11.14
CA LEU A 330 -11.95 7.40 10.59
C LEU A 330 -12.13 6.14 9.75
N LYS A 331 -11.14 5.80 8.91
CA LYS A 331 -11.10 4.53 8.19
C LYS A 331 -11.17 3.34 9.15
N HIS A 332 -10.38 3.36 10.21
CA HIS A 332 -10.37 2.27 11.18
C HIS A 332 -11.71 2.17 11.96
N ILE A 333 -12.31 3.31 12.30
CA ILE A 333 -13.66 3.39 12.89
C ILE A 333 -14.68 2.75 11.93
N SER A 334 -14.62 3.10 10.65
CA SER A 334 -15.44 2.51 9.58
C SER A 334 -15.24 0.99 9.51
N GLU A 335 -14.00 0.51 9.46
CA GLU A 335 -13.67 -0.93 9.43
C GLU A 335 -14.18 -1.72 10.65
N LEU A 336 -14.17 -1.11 11.84
CA LEU A 336 -14.59 -1.75 13.08
C LEU A 336 -16.11 -1.81 13.21
N TYR A 337 -16.78 -0.72 12.81
CA TYR A 337 -18.22 -0.59 12.97
C TYR A 337 -18.98 -1.27 11.84
N LEU A 338 -18.63 -0.95 10.59
CA LEU A 338 -19.30 -1.49 9.41
C LEU A 338 -18.85 -2.93 9.08
N GLY A 339 -17.70 -3.38 9.59
CA GLY A 339 -17.14 -4.69 9.28
C GLY A 339 -17.99 -5.89 9.70
N TYR A 340 -18.98 -5.69 10.58
CA TYR A 340 -19.96 -6.73 10.96
C TYR A 340 -21.03 -6.94 9.87
N GLN A 341 -21.45 -5.87 9.20
CA GLN A 341 -22.46 -5.92 8.14
C GLN A 341 -21.81 -6.14 6.77
N PHE A 342 -20.65 -5.53 6.53
CA PHE A 342 -19.95 -5.52 5.25
C PHE A 342 -18.61 -6.24 5.35
N CYS A 343 -18.62 -7.47 5.90
CA CYS A 343 -17.38 -8.24 6.10
C CYS A 343 -16.65 -8.54 4.77
N HIS A 344 -17.41 -8.67 3.67
CA HIS A 344 -16.91 -8.93 2.31
C HIS A 344 -16.17 -7.75 1.68
N TRP A 345 -16.28 -6.53 2.23
CA TRP A 345 -15.45 -5.40 1.77
C TRP A 345 -13.97 -5.61 2.10
N LYS A 346 -13.65 -6.50 3.04
CA LYS A 346 -12.27 -6.95 3.27
C LYS A 346 -11.97 -8.10 2.31
N PRO A 347 -10.77 -8.12 1.72
CA PRO A 347 -10.38 -9.25 0.90
C PRO A 347 -10.31 -10.53 1.76
N CYS A 348 -10.74 -11.65 1.18
CA CYS A 348 -10.66 -12.98 1.79
C CYS A 348 -9.21 -13.33 2.20
N GLU A 349 -8.23 -12.86 1.43
CA GLU A 349 -6.81 -13.09 1.67
C GLU A 349 -6.02 -11.81 1.97
N LYS A 350 -5.05 -11.93 2.89
CA LYS A 350 -4.13 -10.83 3.19
C LYS A 350 -3.25 -10.53 1.98
N GLY A 351 -3.20 -9.25 1.59
CA GLY A 351 -2.32 -8.77 0.53
C GLY A 351 -3.01 -8.59 -0.82
N LEU A 352 -4.26 -9.06 -0.96
CA LEU A 352 -5.13 -8.67 -2.06
C LEU A 352 -5.64 -7.24 -1.88
N ILE A 353 -5.96 -6.61 -3.00
CA ILE A 353 -6.67 -5.32 -3.02
C ILE A 353 -8.16 -5.64 -2.83
N PRO A 354 -8.92 -4.92 -1.97
CA PRO A 354 -10.36 -5.12 -1.78
C PRO A 354 -11.15 -4.80 -3.04
N MET A 355 -12.22 -5.54 -3.36
CA MET A 355 -13.11 -5.19 -4.49
C MET A 355 -13.90 -3.94 -4.12
N ARG A 356 -14.03 -2.99 -5.06
CA ARG A 356 -14.89 -1.83 -4.83
C ARG A 356 -16.31 -2.33 -4.59
N PRO A 357 -16.95 -1.98 -3.46
CA PRO A 357 -18.34 -2.32 -3.24
C PRO A 357 -19.27 -1.58 -4.19
N GLU A 358 -20.47 -2.11 -4.37
CA GLU A 358 -21.51 -1.45 -5.15
C GLU A 358 -21.97 -0.14 -4.49
N ASP A 359 -22.39 0.83 -5.30
CA ASP A 359 -22.75 2.17 -4.81
C ASP A 359 -23.90 2.12 -3.79
N GLU A 360 -24.84 1.17 -3.93
CA GLU A 360 -25.93 0.94 -2.97
C GLU A 360 -25.40 0.50 -1.59
N GLU A 361 -24.42 -0.39 -1.55
CA GLU A 361 -23.79 -0.81 -0.30
C GLU A 361 -23.01 0.34 0.33
N LEU A 362 -22.29 1.13 -0.48
CA LEU A 362 -21.57 2.31 -0.02
C LEU A 362 -22.52 3.35 0.59
N GLU A 363 -23.70 3.55 0.00
CA GLU A 363 -24.73 4.42 0.53
C GLU A 363 -25.27 3.90 1.88
N MET A 364 -25.57 2.61 1.97
CA MET A 364 -26.03 1.98 3.21
C MET A 364 -24.98 2.08 4.33
N GLY A 365 -23.71 1.79 4.02
CA GLY A 365 -22.60 1.94 4.96
C GLY A 365 -22.41 3.40 5.39
N THR A 366 -22.57 4.35 4.47
CA THR A 366 -22.52 5.78 4.80
C THR A 366 -23.65 6.21 5.73
N LYS A 367 -24.87 5.74 5.49
CA LYS A 367 -26.02 6.05 6.36
C LYS A 367 -25.80 5.49 7.77
N THR A 368 -25.37 4.23 7.86
CA THR A 368 -25.09 3.56 9.14
C THR A 368 -24.00 4.26 9.93
N LEU A 369 -22.92 4.68 9.25
CA LEU A 369 -21.83 5.41 9.92
C LEU A 369 -22.23 6.85 10.26
N THR A 370 -23.06 7.50 9.45
CA THR A 370 -23.65 8.83 9.77
C THR A 370 -24.42 8.76 11.08
N GLU A 371 -25.30 7.77 11.25
CA GLU A 371 -26.09 7.60 12.49
C GLU A 371 -25.19 7.46 13.72
N LEU A 372 -24.13 6.65 13.65
CA LEU A 372 -23.14 6.55 14.73
C LEU A 372 -22.52 7.91 15.06
N PHE A 373 -22.15 8.68 14.04
CA PHE A 373 -21.52 9.99 14.22
C PHE A 373 -22.48 11.06 14.75
N ASP A 374 -23.78 10.98 14.44
CA ASP A 374 -24.82 11.81 15.04
C ASP A 374 -24.90 11.56 16.55
N TYR A 375 -24.91 10.29 16.96
CA TYR A 375 -24.86 9.92 18.38
C TYR A 375 -23.56 10.36 19.04
N LEU A 376 -22.40 10.19 18.39
CA LEU A 376 -21.12 10.70 18.91
C LEU A 376 -21.16 12.22 19.10
N ALA A 377 -21.68 12.96 18.13
CA ALA A 377 -21.80 14.42 18.21
C ALA A 377 -22.71 14.89 19.36
N SER A 378 -23.64 14.05 19.81
CA SER A 378 -24.50 14.33 20.97
C SER A 378 -23.77 14.28 22.32
N LEU A 379 -22.53 13.77 22.37
CA LEU A 379 -21.77 13.69 23.61
C LEU A 379 -21.38 15.10 24.11
N PRO A 380 -21.59 15.42 25.41
CA PRO A 380 -21.28 16.72 25.99
C PRO A 380 -19.88 17.26 25.64
N SER A 381 -18.87 16.40 25.63
CA SER A 381 -17.49 16.73 25.28
C SER A 381 -17.35 17.24 23.84
N TYR A 382 -18.08 16.67 22.88
CA TYR A 382 -18.06 17.15 21.49
C TYR A 382 -18.92 18.39 21.31
N GLN A 383 -20.05 18.51 22.02
CA GLN A 383 -20.88 19.73 22.00
C GLN A 383 -20.12 20.97 22.50
N LYS A 384 -19.12 20.81 23.39
CA LYS A 384 -18.24 21.92 23.79
C LYS A 384 -17.56 22.60 22.59
N LEU A 385 -17.29 21.87 21.50
CA LEU A 385 -16.67 22.43 20.30
C LEU A 385 -17.55 23.47 19.61
N ASP A 386 -18.88 23.33 19.71
CA ASP A 386 -19.82 24.26 19.11
C ASP A 386 -20.08 25.48 20.02
N HIS A 387 -19.65 25.38 21.29
CA HIS A 387 -19.65 26.48 22.27
C HIS A 387 -18.29 27.19 22.37
N GLY A 388 -17.46 27.12 21.32
CA GLY A 388 -16.21 27.89 21.21
C GLY A 388 -15.00 27.28 21.92
N LYS A 389 -15.08 26.07 22.50
CA LYS A 389 -13.89 25.35 22.97
C LYS A 389 -13.15 24.75 21.80
N GLU A 390 -11.83 24.84 21.81
CA GLU A 390 -11.00 24.22 20.79
C GLU A 390 -10.47 22.86 21.22
N THR A 391 -10.23 21.99 20.24
CA THR A 391 -9.66 20.67 20.42
C THR A 391 -8.40 20.63 21.32
N PRO A 392 -7.41 21.53 21.22
CA PRO A 392 -6.24 21.49 22.10
C PRO A 392 -6.59 21.65 23.58
N GLN A 393 -7.61 22.46 23.91
CA GLN A 393 -8.02 22.69 25.30
C GLN A 393 -8.63 21.44 25.93
N LEU A 394 -9.32 20.62 25.12
CA LEU A 394 -9.95 19.38 25.57
C LEU A 394 -8.96 18.21 25.53
N ARG A 395 -8.00 18.24 24.59
CA ARG A 395 -6.97 17.19 24.44
C ARG A 395 -5.86 17.27 25.46
N ARG A 396 -5.28 18.46 25.68
CA ARG A 396 -4.07 18.63 26.49
C ARG A 396 -4.28 18.07 27.88
N PHE A 397 -3.23 17.52 28.45
CA PHE A 397 -3.26 17.08 29.84
C PHE A 397 -3.19 18.29 30.78
N ASN A 398 -3.64 18.11 32.01
CA ASN A 398 -3.68 19.18 33.00
C ASN A 398 -2.27 19.75 33.28
N HIS A 399 -1.25 18.88 33.27
CA HIS A 399 0.14 19.25 33.52
C HIS A 399 0.87 19.86 32.29
N GLU A 400 0.25 19.90 31.12
CA GLU A 400 0.86 20.50 29.92
C GLU A 400 0.68 22.02 29.92
N ARG A 401 1.56 22.74 29.20
CA ARG A 401 1.48 24.21 29.10
C ARG A 401 0.14 24.64 28.50
N GLY A 402 -0.58 25.48 29.25
CA GLY A 402 -1.93 25.95 28.91
C GLY A 402 -3.07 25.10 29.51
N GLY A 403 -2.73 23.98 30.16
CA GLY A 403 -3.70 23.07 30.78
C GLY A 403 -4.66 22.45 29.75
N GLY A 404 -5.40 21.44 30.21
CA GLY A 404 -6.50 20.89 29.42
C GLY A 404 -7.23 19.79 30.16
N GLU A 405 -8.31 19.33 29.57
CA GLU A 405 -9.18 18.33 30.20
C GLU A 405 -8.63 16.90 30.09
N GLY A 406 -7.57 16.63 29.34
CA GLY A 406 -7.01 15.30 29.16
C GLY A 406 -8.03 14.30 28.61
N ASN A 407 -8.89 14.72 27.69
CA ASN A 407 -10.02 13.92 27.24
C ASN A 407 -9.65 12.90 26.14
N MET A 408 -10.01 11.63 26.33
CA MET A 408 -9.67 10.57 25.38
C MET A 408 -10.43 10.64 24.05
N LEU A 409 -11.63 11.23 24.02
CA LEU A 409 -12.43 11.39 22.79
C LEU A 409 -11.82 12.40 21.82
N PHE A 410 -10.85 13.21 22.27
CA PHE A 410 -10.06 14.11 21.43
C PHE A 410 -8.78 13.47 20.91
N ARG A 411 -8.67 12.15 20.99
CA ARG A 411 -7.50 11.38 20.56
C ARG A 411 -7.97 10.21 19.69
N PRO A 412 -7.35 9.98 18.51
CA PRO A 412 -7.70 8.87 17.64
C PRO A 412 -7.79 7.50 18.35
N VAL A 413 -6.84 7.21 19.24
CA VAL A 413 -6.83 5.93 19.98
C VAL A 413 -8.06 5.75 20.86
N GLY A 414 -8.54 6.82 21.50
CA GLY A 414 -9.71 6.76 22.38
C GLY A 414 -11.01 6.64 21.61
N GLN A 415 -11.13 7.36 20.49
CA GLN A 415 -12.25 7.26 19.55
C GLN A 415 -12.38 5.82 19.01
N ILE A 416 -11.27 5.24 18.55
CA ILE A 416 -11.24 3.86 18.04
C ILE A 416 -11.63 2.86 19.15
N ALA A 417 -11.11 3.02 20.37
CA ALA A 417 -11.43 2.12 21.48
C ALA A 417 -12.92 2.16 21.87
N LEU A 418 -13.52 3.36 21.87
CA LEU A 418 -14.97 3.54 22.11
C LEU A 418 -15.76 2.83 21.01
N VAL A 419 -15.50 3.13 19.73
CA VAL A 419 -16.25 2.54 18.61
C VAL A 419 -16.10 1.02 18.57
N GLN A 420 -14.91 0.48 18.87
CA GLN A 420 -14.69 -0.96 18.95
C GLN A 420 -15.62 -1.61 19.98
N ALA A 421 -15.80 -0.98 21.15
CA ALA A 421 -16.74 -1.48 22.16
C ALA A 421 -18.20 -1.33 21.72
N LEU A 422 -18.55 -0.20 21.10
CA LEU A 422 -19.90 0.03 20.56
C LEU A 422 -20.27 -1.01 19.51
N ALA A 423 -19.37 -1.33 18.58
CA ALA A 423 -19.61 -2.32 17.55
C ALA A 423 -19.92 -3.70 18.16
N ILE A 424 -19.17 -4.13 19.18
CA ILE A 424 -19.43 -5.39 19.88
C ILE A 424 -20.78 -5.36 20.59
N LEU A 425 -21.12 -4.26 21.27
CA LEU A 425 -22.39 -4.15 22.00
C LEU A 425 -23.59 -4.18 21.06
N VAL A 426 -23.53 -3.45 19.95
CA VAL A 426 -24.64 -3.34 18.99
C VAL A 426 -24.81 -4.64 18.21
N PHE A 427 -23.72 -5.21 17.68
CA PHE A 427 -23.81 -6.33 16.72
C PHE A 427 -23.66 -7.73 17.34
N ASN A 428 -23.00 -7.88 18.49
CA ASN A 428 -22.82 -9.20 19.13
C ASN A 428 -23.65 -9.38 20.40
N LYS A 429 -24.14 -8.28 21.00
CA LYS A 429 -24.90 -8.31 22.26
C LYS A 429 -26.32 -7.72 22.12
N ASP A 430 -26.68 -7.24 20.93
CA ASP A 430 -28.00 -6.69 20.58
C ASP A 430 -28.42 -5.47 21.43
N PHE A 431 -27.46 -4.64 21.85
CA PHE A 431 -27.77 -3.42 22.58
C PHE A 431 -28.23 -2.32 21.61
N SER A 432 -29.28 -1.59 21.98
CA SER A 432 -29.70 -0.40 21.24
C SER A 432 -28.68 0.73 21.39
N LEU A 433 -28.27 1.33 20.26
CA LEU A 433 -27.42 2.53 20.23
C LEU A 433 -27.97 3.62 21.16
N LYS A 434 -29.28 3.87 21.11
CA LYS A 434 -29.93 4.90 21.92
C LYS A 434 -29.67 4.69 23.42
N THR A 435 -29.91 3.48 23.92
CA THR A 435 -29.70 3.14 25.34
C THR A 435 -28.23 3.23 25.75
N ILE A 436 -27.31 2.84 24.86
CA ILE A 436 -25.87 3.01 25.12
C ILE A 436 -25.52 4.49 25.25
N PHE A 437 -25.98 5.33 24.32
CA PHE A 437 -25.65 6.74 24.31
C PHE A 437 -26.30 7.54 25.44
N GLU A 438 -27.47 7.14 25.95
CA GLU A 438 -28.06 7.68 27.19
C GLU A 438 -27.12 7.49 28.40
N LYS A 439 -26.45 6.34 28.50
CA LYS A 439 -25.43 6.09 29.54
C LYS A 439 -24.16 6.89 29.28
N LEU A 440 -23.69 6.92 28.03
CA LEU A 440 -22.45 7.62 27.67
C LEU A 440 -22.57 9.14 27.84
N GLN A 441 -23.72 9.75 27.55
CA GLN A 441 -23.96 11.17 27.78
C GLN A 441 -23.84 11.53 29.27
N LYS A 442 -24.42 10.70 30.16
CA LYS A 442 -24.28 10.89 31.62
C LYS A 442 -22.82 10.73 32.05
N TYR A 443 -22.16 9.67 31.57
CA TYR A 443 -20.77 9.38 31.90
C TYR A 443 -19.81 10.48 31.43
N ASP A 444 -19.99 10.97 30.21
CA ASP A 444 -19.21 12.07 29.64
C ASP A 444 -19.49 13.40 30.36
N GLY A 445 -20.75 13.67 30.68
CA GLY A 445 -21.17 14.84 31.46
C GLY A 445 -20.55 14.89 32.85
N SER A 446 -20.33 13.73 33.49
CA SER A 446 -19.59 13.62 34.75
C SER A 446 -18.07 13.60 34.60
N GLY A 447 -17.55 13.79 33.38
CA GLY A 447 -16.11 13.82 33.09
C GLY A 447 -15.45 12.45 32.92
N GLY A 448 -16.21 11.39 32.69
CA GLY A 448 -15.71 10.00 32.60
C GLY A 448 -14.75 9.74 31.43
N PHE A 449 -14.75 10.58 30.40
CA PHE A 449 -13.77 10.56 29.31
C PHE A 449 -12.61 11.55 29.49
N SER A 450 -12.71 12.44 30.47
CA SER A 450 -11.70 13.44 30.80
C SER A 450 -10.72 12.93 31.86
N GLN A 451 -9.68 13.72 32.09
CA GLN A 451 -8.67 13.54 33.12
C GLN A 451 -8.00 12.17 33.08
N ILE A 452 -7.69 11.65 31.89
CA ILE A 452 -7.07 10.32 31.77
C ILE A 452 -5.67 10.25 32.40
N ASP A 453 -5.07 11.39 32.70
CA ASP A 453 -3.82 11.54 33.45
C ASP A 453 -3.98 11.50 34.97
N HIS A 454 -5.22 11.40 35.49
CA HIS A 454 -5.50 11.26 36.91
C HIS A 454 -5.81 9.79 37.29
N PRO A 455 -5.31 9.29 38.45
CA PRO A 455 -5.57 7.92 38.91
C PRO A 455 -7.05 7.54 39.00
N GLN A 456 -7.94 8.49 39.26
CA GLN A 456 -9.38 8.25 39.36
C GLN A 456 -9.99 7.85 38.02
N SER A 457 -9.35 8.19 36.91
CA SER A 457 -9.81 7.82 35.59
C SER A 457 -9.62 6.32 35.35
N PRO A 458 -10.64 5.63 34.79
CA PRO A 458 -10.50 4.25 34.34
C PRO A 458 -9.40 4.06 33.29
N TRP A 459 -9.04 5.13 32.59
CA TRP A 459 -8.08 5.13 31.50
C TRP A 459 -6.63 5.31 31.94
N TYR A 460 -6.40 5.64 33.21
CA TYR A 460 -5.06 5.80 33.77
C TYR A 460 -4.31 4.47 33.85
N GLY A 461 -3.08 4.44 33.34
CA GLY A 461 -2.29 3.22 33.13
C GLY A 461 -2.67 2.44 31.85
N ILE A 462 -3.84 2.73 31.26
CA ILE A 462 -4.35 2.04 30.07
C ILE A 462 -4.09 2.87 28.81
N LEU A 463 -4.68 4.07 28.71
CA LEU A 463 -4.47 4.99 27.59
C LEU A 463 -3.47 6.10 27.92
N TYR A 464 -3.09 6.24 29.19
CA TYR A 464 -2.07 7.17 29.66
C TYR A 464 -1.01 6.42 30.46
N ASP A 465 0.25 6.58 30.05
CA ASP A 465 1.41 6.09 30.78
C ASP A 465 1.87 7.18 31.77
N PRO A 466 1.65 7.00 33.08
CA PRO A 466 2.00 8.02 34.06
C PRO A 466 3.51 8.18 34.28
N ASN A 467 4.29 7.13 34.00
CA ASN A 467 5.75 7.17 34.16
C ASN A 467 6.37 7.99 33.04
N ARG A 468 5.93 7.77 31.80
CA ARG A 468 6.42 8.48 30.61
C ARG A 468 5.63 9.75 30.28
N LYS A 469 4.58 10.05 31.03
CA LYS A 469 3.65 11.18 30.85
C LYS A 469 3.16 11.32 29.41
N ARG A 470 2.71 10.22 28.80
CA ARG A 470 2.29 10.20 27.40
C ARG A 470 1.14 9.23 27.15
N VAL A 471 0.49 9.38 25.99
CA VAL A 471 -0.55 8.44 25.55
C VAL A 471 0.06 7.07 25.25
N LEU A 472 -0.65 6.01 25.64
CA LEU A 472 -0.28 4.63 25.39
C LEU A 472 -1.18 4.01 24.31
N VAL A 473 -0.70 3.96 23.06
CA VAL A 473 -1.47 3.43 21.93
C VAL A 473 -1.72 1.92 22.05
N SER A 474 -0.79 1.18 22.67
CA SER A 474 -0.91 -0.26 22.90
C SER A 474 -2.05 -0.65 23.84
N GLY A 475 -2.52 0.28 24.68
CA GLY A 475 -3.62 0.03 25.60
C GLY A 475 -5.02 0.09 24.97
N ARG A 476 -5.12 0.36 23.66
CA ARG A 476 -6.40 0.47 22.92
C ARG A 476 -7.31 -0.74 23.13
N GLU A 477 -6.78 -1.96 22.96
CA GLU A 477 -7.53 -3.22 23.13
C GLU A 477 -8.11 -3.33 24.54
N LEU A 478 -7.29 -3.04 25.56
CA LEU A 478 -7.72 -3.06 26.95
C LEU A 478 -8.75 -1.96 27.24
N ALA A 479 -8.56 -0.75 26.71
CA ALA A 479 -9.53 0.34 26.85
C ALA A 479 -10.89 -0.03 26.24
N SER A 480 -10.91 -0.69 25.08
CA SER A 480 -12.15 -1.19 24.47
C SER A 480 -12.84 -2.22 25.37
N LYS A 481 -12.10 -3.18 25.94
CA LYS A 481 -12.67 -4.16 26.89
C LYS A 481 -13.18 -3.53 28.18
N VAL A 482 -12.48 -2.52 28.71
CA VAL A 482 -12.96 -1.74 29.87
C VAL A 482 -14.24 -1.00 29.52
N MET A 483 -14.32 -0.36 28.35
CA MET A 483 -15.54 0.30 27.87
C MET A 483 -16.71 -0.68 27.73
N LEU A 484 -16.45 -1.86 27.16
CA LEU A 484 -17.43 -2.93 27.03
C LEU A 484 -17.96 -3.34 28.42
N TYR A 485 -17.08 -3.50 29.40
CA TYR A 485 -17.45 -3.81 30.78
C TYR A 485 -18.26 -2.70 31.46
N LEU A 486 -17.83 -1.43 31.30
CA LEU A 486 -18.52 -0.26 31.86
C LEU A 486 -19.97 -0.18 31.39
N LEU A 487 -20.21 -0.48 30.11
CA LEU A 487 -21.55 -0.44 29.51
C LEU A 487 -22.39 -1.71 29.78
N GLY A 488 -21.85 -2.69 30.50
CA GLY A 488 -22.56 -3.92 30.87
C GLY A 488 -22.45 -5.07 29.86
N GLY A 489 -21.54 -4.99 28.89
CA GLY A 489 -21.34 -6.01 27.84
C GLY A 489 -20.56 -7.25 28.28
N VAL A 490 -19.88 -7.20 29.43
CA VAL A 490 -19.10 -8.32 29.99
C VAL A 490 -19.92 -9.01 31.09
N THR A 491 -20.50 -10.15 30.77
CA THR A 491 -21.35 -10.93 31.69
C THR A 491 -20.65 -12.19 32.23
N GLU A 492 -19.67 -12.72 31.51
CA GLU A 492 -18.98 -13.95 31.89
C GLU A 492 -17.97 -13.75 33.02
N ARG A 493 -17.98 -14.68 34.00
CA ARG A 493 -17.09 -14.62 35.17
C ARG A 493 -15.62 -14.69 34.78
N MET A 494 -15.28 -15.54 33.82
CA MET A 494 -13.90 -15.74 33.37
C MET A 494 -13.37 -14.50 32.63
N GLU A 495 -14.15 -13.94 31.72
CA GLU A 495 -13.80 -12.71 31.00
C GLU A 495 -13.60 -11.54 31.98
N ARG A 496 -14.50 -11.41 32.98
CA ARG A 496 -14.37 -10.38 34.03
C ARG A 496 -13.11 -10.56 34.87
N ALA A 497 -12.73 -11.80 35.20
CA ALA A 497 -11.51 -12.10 35.94
C ALA A 497 -10.25 -11.76 35.12
N GLN A 498 -10.22 -12.11 33.84
CA GLN A 498 -9.12 -11.78 32.93
C GLN A 498 -9.00 -10.25 32.75
N LEU A 499 -10.12 -9.55 32.60
CA LEU A 499 -10.13 -8.08 32.52
C LEU A 499 -9.57 -7.44 33.79
N ARG A 500 -9.98 -7.93 34.97
CA ARG A 500 -9.45 -7.45 36.26
C ARG A 500 -7.93 -7.60 36.34
N ILE A 501 -7.39 -8.73 35.92
CA ILE A 501 -5.92 -8.96 35.89
C ILE A 501 -5.25 -7.99 34.93
N ALA A 502 -5.81 -7.81 33.72
CA ALA A 502 -5.24 -6.90 32.73
C ALA A 502 -5.25 -5.44 33.18
N VAL A 503 -6.34 -4.97 33.79
CA VAL A 503 -6.46 -3.61 34.37
C VAL A 503 -5.47 -3.42 35.51
N ALA A 504 -5.35 -4.41 36.41
CA ALA A 504 -4.38 -4.35 37.50
C ALA A 504 -2.94 -4.24 36.97
N ASN A 505 -2.58 -5.09 36.00
CA ASN A 505 -1.26 -5.07 35.36
C ASN A 505 -0.96 -3.72 34.68
N ALA A 506 -1.95 -3.13 34.00
CA ALA A 506 -1.81 -1.82 33.36
C ALA A 506 -1.58 -0.69 34.37
N ARG A 507 -2.05 -0.86 35.61
CA ARG A 507 -1.92 0.11 36.71
C ARG A 507 -0.79 -0.24 37.69
N SER A 508 0.11 -1.15 37.31
CA SER A 508 1.21 -1.60 38.15
C SER A 508 2.29 -0.54 38.32
N VAL A 509 2.82 -0.44 39.53
CA VAL A 509 3.95 0.42 39.91
C VAL A 509 4.92 -0.44 40.72
N GLY A 510 5.75 -1.22 40.03
CA GLY A 510 6.72 -2.14 40.64
C GLY A 510 6.27 -3.61 40.64
N LYS A 511 6.93 -4.45 41.47
CA LYS A 511 6.80 -5.92 41.39
C LYS A 511 5.47 -6.50 41.88
N ASP A 512 4.71 -5.83 42.76
CA ASP A 512 3.44 -6.34 43.30
C ASP A 512 2.45 -5.25 43.77
N GLN A 513 2.70 -3.99 43.42
CA GLN A 513 1.86 -2.85 43.80
C GLN A 513 1.23 -2.22 42.57
N GLY A 514 0.02 -1.69 42.74
CA GLY A 514 -0.68 -0.93 41.72
C GLY A 514 -1.39 0.27 42.32
N ILE A 515 -1.86 1.18 41.47
CA ILE A 515 -2.63 2.35 41.88
C ILE A 515 -4.12 2.05 41.75
N SER A 516 -4.86 2.14 42.85
CA SER A 516 -6.34 2.01 42.89
C SER A 516 -7.07 3.17 42.20
N PHE A 517 -8.39 3.06 42.01
CA PHE A 517 -9.21 4.15 41.44
C PHE A 517 -9.37 5.33 42.41
N GLU A 518 -9.01 5.19 43.68
CA GLU A 518 -8.92 6.29 44.64
C GLU A 518 -7.54 6.97 44.63
N GLY A 519 -6.61 6.49 43.82
CA GLY A 519 -5.23 7.01 43.75
C GLY A 519 -4.30 6.51 44.85
N LYS A 520 -4.70 5.48 45.62
CA LYS A 520 -3.89 4.86 46.67
C LYS A 520 -3.07 3.68 46.14
N PHE A 521 -1.86 3.50 46.66
CA PHE A 521 -1.06 2.30 46.42
C PHE A 521 -1.68 1.10 47.14
N VAL A 522 -1.98 0.05 46.39
CA VAL A 522 -2.61 -1.18 46.88
C VAL A 522 -1.90 -2.41 46.31
N LYS A 523 -2.17 -3.61 46.84
CA LYS A 523 -1.67 -4.84 46.20
C LYS A 523 -2.31 -4.96 44.82
N LEU A 524 -1.60 -5.53 43.86
CA LEU A 524 -2.08 -5.62 42.47
C LEU A 524 -3.48 -6.25 42.36
N LYS A 525 -3.76 -7.30 43.15
CA LYS A 525 -5.07 -7.96 43.21
C LYS A 525 -6.20 -7.08 43.76
N GLU A 526 -5.90 -6.02 44.51
CA GLU A 526 -6.85 -5.12 45.17
C GLU A 526 -7.26 -3.92 44.28
N VAL A 527 -6.62 -3.72 43.12
CA VAL A 527 -6.97 -2.63 42.18
C VAL A 527 -8.43 -2.70 41.73
N GLY A 528 -8.94 -3.91 41.47
CA GLY A 528 -10.34 -4.13 41.09
C GLY A 528 -10.69 -3.68 39.66
N LEU A 529 -11.98 -3.37 39.45
CA LEU A 529 -12.54 -2.82 38.22
C LEU A 529 -13.35 -1.56 38.55
N PRO A 530 -13.50 -0.61 37.61
CA PRO A 530 -14.33 0.57 37.83
C PRO A 530 -15.82 0.19 38.02
N PRO A 531 -16.65 1.08 38.58
CA PRO A 531 -18.10 0.86 38.65
C PRO A 531 -18.73 0.85 37.24
N GLN A 532 -19.75 0.03 37.03
CA GLN A 532 -20.52 -0.01 35.77
C GLN A 532 -21.51 1.17 35.67
N LEU A 533 -21.92 1.49 34.44
CA LEU A 533 -22.78 2.63 34.08
C LEU A 533 -24.27 2.31 34.01
#